data_AF-A0A8M1GAU0-F1
#
_entry.id   AF-A0A8M1GAU0-F1
#
_cell.length_a   1.000
_cell.length_b   1.000
_cell.length_c   1.000
_cell.angle_alpha   90.00
_cell.angle_beta   90.00
_cell.angle_gamma   90.00
#
_symmetry.space_group_name_H-M   'P 1'
#
loop_
_entity.id
_entity.type
_entity.pdbx_description
1 polymer ?
#
loop_
_entity_poly.entity_id
_entity_poly.type
_entity_poly.pdbx_seq_one_letter_code
_entity_poly.pdbx_strand_id
1 'polypeptide(L)'
;MNKRLASFLKDAWAKELVLVPSFTIGGLTIILSTLSPFIKYATMINQATPYNYPLPSPPHQDDGNMLNALSHPQDPQGPSME
;
A
#
# COMPACT_ATOMS: atom_id res chain seq x y z
N MET A 1 -6.31 -8.80 32.63
CA MET A 1 -5.64 -9.91 31.93
C MET A 1 -5.93 -11.21 32.65
N ASN A 2 -6.44 -12.23 31.95
CA ASN A 2 -6.75 -13.52 32.56
C ASN A 2 -5.46 -14.22 33.03
N LYS A 3 -5.35 -14.52 34.33
CA LYS A 3 -4.15 -15.12 34.94
C LYS A 3 -3.70 -16.41 34.25
N ARG A 4 -4.66 -17.24 33.79
CA ARG A 4 -4.41 -18.48 33.05
C ARG A 4 -3.78 -18.26 31.68
N LEU A 5 -4.22 -17.24 30.95
CA LEU A 5 -3.67 -16.92 29.62
C LEU A 5 -2.23 -16.42 29.73
N ALA A 6 -1.96 -15.57 30.73
CA ALA A 6 -0.62 -15.05 30.98
C ALA A 6 0.37 -16.14 31.40
N SER A 7 -0.04 -17.12 32.22
CA SER A 7 0.83 -18.25 32.58
C SER A 7 1.11 -19.16 31.40
N PHE A 8 0.10 -19.44 30.55
CA PHE A 8 0.28 -20.23 29.33
C PHE A 8 1.26 -19.57 28.37
N LEU A 9 1.11 -18.27 28.12
CA LEU A 9 1.99 -17.56 27.20
C LEU A 9 3.44 -17.52 27.70
N LYS A 10 3.67 -17.38 29.01
CA LYS A 10 5.00 -17.47 29.62
C LYS A 10 5.65 -18.85 29.45
N ASP A 11 4.89 -19.92 29.67
CA ASP A 11 5.39 -21.29 29.50
C ASP A 11 5.68 -21.61 28.02
N ALA A 12 4.77 -21.21 27.12
CA ALA A 12 4.95 -21.36 25.68
C ALA A 12 6.16 -20.56 25.18
N TRP A 13 6.39 -19.34 25.70
CA TRP A 13 7.56 -18.54 25.33
C TRP A 13 8.88 -19.18 25.79
N ALA A 14 8.89 -19.89 26.92
CA ALA A 14 10.07 -20.58 27.41
C ALA A 14 10.37 -21.89 26.66
N LYS A 15 9.34 -22.60 26.19
CA LYS A 15 9.48 -23.91 25.53
C LYS A 15 9.55 -23.82 24.01
N GLU A 16 8.78 -22.92 23.42
CA GLU A 16 8.54 -22.83 21.99
C GLU A 16 9.02 -21.49 21.44
N LEU A 17 10.33 -21.26 21.54
CA LEU A 17 11.00 -20.03 21.12
C LEU A 17 10.94 -19.78 19.59
N VAL A 18 10.56 -20.79 18.80
CA VAL A 18 10.35 -20.61 17.35
C VAL A 18 8.89 -20.27 17.04
N LEU A 19 7.95 -21.02 17.62
CA LEU A 19 6.53 -20.87 17.30
C LEU A 19 5.94 -19.57 17.87
N VAL A 20 6.27 -19.21 19.12
CA VAL A 20 5.68 -18.01 19.73
C VAL A 20 6.07 -16.74 18.96
N PRO A 21 7.35 -16.51 18.59
CA PRO A 21 7.71 -15.37 17.75
C PRO A 21 7.14 -15.45 16.34
N SER A 22 7.07 -16.64 15.70
CA SER A 22 6.55 -16.74 14.34
C SER A 22 5.07 -16.34 14.26
N PHE A 23 4.24 -16.82 15.20
CA PHE A 23 2.83 -16.43 15.28
C PHE A 23 2.68 -14.95 15.64
N THR A 24 3.55 -14.42 16.52
CA THR A 24 3.52 -13.00 16.89
C THR A 24 3.83 -12.11 15.70
N ILE A 25 4.90 -12.40 14.96
CA ILE A 25 5.32 -11.63 13.79
C ILE A 25 4.27 -11.74 12.68
N GLY A 26 3.86 -12.96 12.32
CA GLY A 26 2.86 -13.18 11.27
C GLY A 26 1.52 -12.53 11.59
N GLY A 27 1.04 -12.67 12.83
CA GLY A 27 -0.18 -12.01 13.29
C GLY A 27 -0.06 -10.48 13.24
N LEU A 28 1.07 -9.93 13.70
CA LEU A 28 1.30 -8.49 13.66
C LEU A 28 1.36 -7.96 12.22
N THR A 29 2.00 -8.68 11.29
CA THR A 29 2.04 -8.29 9.87
C THR A 29 0.64 -8.15 9.27
N ILE A 30 -0.26 -9.10 9.54
CA ILE A 30 -1.65 -9.06 9.02
C ILE A 30 -2.42 -7.88 9.63
N ILE A 31 -2.34 -7.72 10.94
CA ILE A 31 -3.06 -6.66 11.66
C ILE A 31 -2.53 -5.28 11.22
N LEU A 32 -1.21 -5.12 11.18
CA LEU A 32 -0.59 -3.85 10.84
C LEU A 32 -0.82 -3.48 9.37
N SER A 33 -0.79 -4.45 8.45
CA SER A 33 -1.14 -4.21 7.04
C SER A 33 -2.58 -3.72 6.88
N THR A 34 -3.51 -4.22 7.68
CA THR A 34 -4.93 -3.83 7.59
C THR A 34 -5.21 -2.48 8.24
N LEU A 35 -4.54 -2.16 9.34
CA LEU A 35 -4.79 -0.94 10.11
C LEU A 35 -3.91 0.25 9.70
N SER A 36 -2.82 0.02 8.98
CA SER A 36 -1.86 1.07 8.66
C SER A 36 -2.43 2.03 7.59
N PRO A 37 -2.50 3.34 7.88
CA PRO A 37 -2.92 4.33 6.88
C PRO A 37 -1.90 4.48 5.75
N PHE A 38 -0.67 3.99 5.95
CA PHE A 38 0.43 4.16 5.00
C PHE A 38 0.42 3.16 3.85
N ILE A 39 -0.30 2.03 3.97
CA ILE A 39 -0.34 0.99 2.93
C ILE A 39 -0.92 1.53 1.62
N LYS A 40 -1.82 2.52 1.68
CA LYS A 40 -2.35 3.22 0.49
C LYS A 40 -1.23 3.81 -0.37
N TYR A 41 -0.20 4.39 0.25
CA TYR A 41 0.91 5.01 -0.49
C TYR A 41 1.75 3.99 -1.23
N ALA A 42 1.90 2.76 -0.73
CA ALA A 42 2.60 1.71 -1.47
C ALA A 42 1.92 1.43 -2.81
N THR A 43 0.58 1.35 -2.81
CA THR A 43 -0.20 1.21 -4.06
C THR A 43 -0.07 2.43 -4.95
N MET A 44 -0.18 3.64 -4.41
CA MET A 44 -0.04 4.89 -5.19
C MET A 44 1.34 4.99 -5.85
N ILE A 45 2.43 4.65 -5.15
CA ILE A 45 3.80 4.65 -5.68
C ILE A 45 3.93 3.63 -6.82
N ASN A 46 3.39 2.42 -6.64
CA ASN A 46 3.43 1.39 -7.67
C ASN A 46 2.67 1.79 -8.93
N GLN A 47 1.56 2.53 -8.79
CA GLN A 47 0.78 3.06 -9.92
C GLN A 47 1.46 4.25 -10.60
N ALA A 48 2.12 5.11 -9.83
CA ALA A 48 2.82 6.28 -10.34
C ALA A 48 4.15 5.94 -11.04
N THR A 49 4.67 4.72 -10.87
CA THR A 49 5.93 4.28 -11.48
C THR A 49 5.68 3.77 -12.91
N PRO A 50 6.12 4.47 -13.96
CA PRO A 50 5.87 4.05 -15.34
C PRO A 50 6.87 2.98 -15.75
N TYR A 51 6.40 1.73 -15.87
CA TYR A 51 7.23 0.63 -16.42
C TYR A 51 7.16 0.52 -17.94
N ASN A 52 6.11 1.06 -18.55
CA ASN A 52 5.94 1.14 -19.99
C ASN A 52 6.08 2.60 -20.42
N TYR A 53 6.57 2.82 -21.64
CA TYR A 53 6.59 4.16 -22.21
C TYR A 53 5.14 4.69 -22.29
N PRO A 54 4.82 5.83 -21.67
CA PRO A 54 3.48 6.40 -21.73
C PRO A 54 3.23 6.81 -23.18
N LEU A 55 2.38 6.05 -23.87
CA LEU A 55 1.92 6.45 -25.18
C LEU A 55 1.15 7.76 -25.00
N PRO A 56 1.38 8.77 -25.85
CA PRO A 56 0.48 9.91 -25.91
C PRO A 56 -0.92 9.34 -26.04
N SER A 57 -1.87 9.87 -25.25
CA SER A 57 -3.28 9.55 -25.47
C SER A 57 -3.55 9.64 -26.96
N PRO A 58 -4.23 8.64 -27.59
CA PRO A 58 -4.67 8.79 -28.97
C PRO A 58 -5.27 10.18 -29.09
N PRO A 59 -5.06 10.93 -30.20
CA PRO A 59 -5.73 12.20 -30.37
C PRO A 59 -7.22 11.91 -30.17
N HIS A 60 -7.72 12.23 -28.98
CA HIS A 60 -9.13 12.34 -28.76
C HIS A 60 -9.51 13.35 -29.81
N GLN A 61 -10.45 13.01 -30.70
CA GLN A 61 -10.90 13.96 -31.70
C GLN A 61 -11.16 15.25 -30.95
N ASP A 62 -10.31 16.25 -31.19
CA ASP A 62 -10.32 17.51 -30.47
C ASP A 62 -11.57 18.23 -30.98
N ASP A 63 -12.72 17.81 -30.46
CA ASP A 63 -14.05 18.28 -30.78
C ASP A 63 -14.34 19.62 -30.09
N GLY A 64 -13.30 20.22 -29.47
CA GLY A 64 -13.39 21.46 -28.72
C GLY A 64 -14.04 21.33 -27.34
N ASN A 65 -14.34 20.11 -26.88
CA ASN A 65 -15.05 19.86 -25.62
C ASN A 65 -14.17 19.21 -24.51
N MET A 66 -12.92 18.85 -24.80
CA MET A 66 -12.03 18.21 -23.82
C MET A 66 -11.22 19.21 -22.97
N LEU A 67 -11.85 19.75 -21.92
CA LEU A 67 -11.20 20.63 -20.94
C LEU A 67 -10.07 19.97 -20.10
N ASN A 68 -9.96 18.64 -20.14
CA ASN A 68 -9.09 17.85 -19.25
C ASN A 68 -8.01 17.04 -20.00
N ALA A 69 -7.79 17.29 -21.30
CA ALA A 69 -6.73 16.61 -22.06
C ALA A 69 -5.35 17.23 -21.79
N LEU A 70 -4.37 16.40 -21.46
CA LEU A 70 -2.98 16.82 -21.24
C LEU A 70 -2.31 17.08 -22.60
N SER A 71 -1.98 18.34 -22.90
CA SER A 71 -1.27 18.71 -24.14
C SER A 71 0.25 18.73 -23.92
N HIS A 72 0.69 18.98 -22.70
CA HIS A 72 2.08 19.06 -22.31
C HIS A 72 2.33 18.40 -20.93
N PRO A 73 3.48 17.74 -20.70
CA PRO A 73 3.77 17.07 -19.42
C PRO A 73 3.73 17.97 -18.17
N GLN A 74 3.81 19.28 -18.33
CA GLN A 74 3.76 20.26 -17.24
C GLN A 74 2.39 20.93 -17.08
N ASP A 75 1.37 20.49 -17.83
CA ASP A 75 0.02 21.01 -17.68
C ASP A 75 -0.54 20.63 -16.29
N PRO A 76 -1.19 21.57 -15.58
CA PRO A 76 -1.68 21.35 -14.21
C PRO A 76 -2.82 20.31 -14.12
N GLN A 77 -3.38 19.89 -15.24
CA GLN A 77 -4.44 18.87 -15.33
C GLN A 77 -3.92 17.45 -15.10
N GLY A 78 -2.60 17.22 -15.19
CA GLY A 78 -1.98 15.91 -14.97
C GLY A 78 -1.92 15.51 -13.48
N PRO A 79 -1.87 14.20 -13.17
CA PRO A 79 -1.65 13.76 -11.80
C PRO A 79 -0.25 14.17 -11.33
N SER A 80 -0.20 14.93 -10.23
CA SER A 80 1.05 15.34 -9.58
C SER A 80 1.46 14.36 -8.46
N MET A 81 2.71 14.46 -8.02
CA MET A 81 3.32 13.60 -6.99
C MET A 81 3.50 14.31 -5.63
N GLU A 82 2.85 15.45 -5.44
CA GLU A 82 2.86 16.25 -4.20
C GLU A 82 1.80 15.84 -3.17
#